data_AF-A0A949GZ49-F1
#
_entry.id   AF-A0A949GZ49-F1
#
_cell.length_a   1.000
_cell.length_b   1.000
_cell.length_c   1.000
_cell.angle_alpha   90.00
_cell.angle_beta   90.00
_cell.angle_gamma   90.00
#
_symmetry.space_group_name_H-M   'P 1'
#
loop_
_entity.id
_entity.type
_entity.pdbx_description
1 polymer ?
#
loop_
_entity_poly.entity_id
_entity_poly.type
_entity_poly.pdbx_seq_one_letter_code
_entity_poly.pdbx_strand_id
1 'polypeptide(L)'
;DYLISAMSVMPQPAAVKGSCQHQTLFIDLAELHAGAESLEKASKIVQILAGRIEETAEGLRLILPSSLSRLRAVPFVRNGLTYAVSWAQFIRAETVKGAESGPDDLLGSTQGARLCLRLRSGVDEVALYADEVRPFEVMNAFLLPPAVEAPEWVAGVLVGAVTEPVIWVVPASS
;
A
#
# COMPACT_ATOMS: atom_id res chain seq x y z
N ASP A 1 0.92 -10.87 -14.79
CA ASP A 1 -0.15 -10.26 -15.60
C ASP A 1 -0.46 -8.83 -15.19
N TYR A 2 -0.88 -8.56 -13.95
CA TYR A 2 -1.22 -7.19 -13.49
C TYR A 2 -0.15 -6.11 -13.73
N LEU A 3 1.15 -6.39 -13.50
CA LEU A 3 2.21 -5.41 -13.77
C LEU A 3 2.26 -5.03 -15.26
N ILE A 4 2.17 -6.03 -16.15
CA ILE A 4 2.15 -5.80 -17.59
C ILE A 4 0.89 -5.02 -17.96
N SER A 5 -0.26 -5.35 -17.37
CA SER A 5 -1.51 -4.62 -17.56
C SER A 5 -1.39 -3.15 -17.14
N ALA A 6 -0.81 -2.86 -15.96
CA ALA A 6 -0.57 -1.50 -15.49
C ALA A 6 0.32 -0.71 -16.46
N MET A 7 1.38 -1.33 -16.96
CA MET A 7 2.28 -0.69 -17.94
C MET A 7 1.61 -0.50 -19.30
N SER A 8 0.71 -1.40 -19.71
CA SER A 8 0.06 -1.35 -21.02
C SER A 8 -1.00 -0.26 -21.18
N VAL A 9 -1.55 0.25 -20.07
CA VAL A 9 -2.53 1.35 -20.09
C VAL A 9 -1.86 2.73 -20.04
N MET A 10 -0.54 2.77 -19.87
CA MET A 10 0.26 3.98 -19.90
C MET A 10 0.93 4.15 -21.28
N PRO A 11 1.35 5.39 -21.65
CA PRO A 11 2.19 5.59 -22.83
C PRO A 11 3.48 4.76 -22.76
N GLN A 12 4.09 4.49 -23.92
CA GLN A 12 5.36 3.78 -23.94
C GLN A 12 6.48 4.67 -23.36
N PRO A 13 7.22 4.20 -22.33
CA PRO A 13 8.37 4.93 -21.81
C PRO A 13 9.56 4.86 -22.78
N ALA A 14 10.45 5.84 -22.72
CA ALA A 14 11.70 5.83 -23.49
C ALA A 14 12.64 4.70 -23.05
N ALA A 15 12.64 4.39 -21.75
CA ALA A 15 13.38 3.28 -21.18
C ALA A 15 12.69 2.75 -19.91
N VAL A 16 12.91 1.46 -19.62
CA VAL A 16 12.46 0.81 -18.38
C VAL A 16 13.68 0.31 -17.63
N LYS A 17 13.82 0.70 -16.36
CA LYS A 17 14.86 0.18 -15.46
C LYS A 17 14.21 -0.43 -14.24
N GLY A 18 14.55 -1.67 -13.94
CA GLY A 18 14.02 -2.40 -12.79
C GLY A 18 15.11 -2.71 -11.78
N SER A 19 14.79 -2.61 -10.49
CA SER A 19 15.61 -3.16 -9.42
C SER A 19 14.72 -3.82 -8.35
N CYS A 20 15.29 -4.77 -7.60
CA CYS A 20 14.62 -5.44 -6.50
C CYS A 20 15.47 -5.33 -5.25
N GLN A 21 14.91 -4.78 -4.17
CA GLN A 21 15.58 -4.65 -2.88
C GLN A 21 14.58 -4.97 -1.77
N HIS A 22 14.97 -5.84 -0.82
CA HIS A 22 14.14 -6.19 0.35
C HIS A 22 12.67 -6.52 0.00
N GLN A 23 12.46 -7.37 -1.02
CA GLN A 23 11.14 -7.76 -1.53
C GLN A 23 10.29 -6.63 -2.11
N THR A 24 10.92 -5.53 -2.52
CA THR A 24 10.28 -4.40 -3.18
C THR A 24 10.88 -4.23 -4.56
N LEU A 25 10.04 -4.20 -5.58
CA LEU A 25 10.39 -3.85 -6.95
C LEU A 25 10.29 -2.33 -7.11
N PHE A 26 11.33 -1.75 -7.68
CA PHE A 26 11.36 -0.36 -8.14
C PHE A 26 11.51 -0.39 -9.66
N ILE A 27 10.53 0.16 -10.37
CA ILE A 27 10.51 0.18 -11.83
C ILE A 27 10.42 1.64 -12.27
N ASP A 28 11.51 2.13 -12.84
CA ASP A 28 11.60 3.47 -13.42
C ASP A 28 11.19 3.44 -14.88
N LEU A 29 10.24 4.30 -15.23
CA LEU A 29 9.68 4.50 -16.56
C LEU A 29 10.11 5.89 -17.04
N ALA A 30 11.22 5.93 -17.77
CA ALA A 30 11.87 7.18 -18.18
C ALA A 30 11.05 7.94 -19.22
N GLU A 31 11.02 9.27 -19.06
CA GLU A 31 10.35 10.25 -19.93
C GLU A 31 8.85 9.98 -20.13
N LEU A 32 8.25 9.25 -19.20
CA LEU A 32 6.84 8.90 -19.28
C LEU A 32 6.00 9.98 -18.62
N HIS A 33 5.21 10.67 -19.44
CA HIS A 33 4.17 11.60 -19.00
C HIS A 33 2.81 10.99 -19.35
N ALA A 34 2.14 10.42 -18.34
CA ALA A 34 0.81 9.85 -18.52
C ALA A 34 -0.26 10.94 -18.38
N GLY A 35 -1.24 10.95 -19.29
CA GLY A 35 -2.47 11.71 -19.08
C GLY A 35 -3.26 11.17 -17.88
N ALA A 36 -4.12 12.02 -17.30
CA ALA A 36 -4.87 11.68 -16.09
C ALA A 36 -5.64 10.35 -16.18
N GLU A 37 -6.29 10.08 -17.32
CA GLU A 37 -7.07 8.86 -17.54
C GLU A 37 -6.20 7.59 -17.53
N SER A 38 -5.06 7.61 -18.23
CA SER A 38 -4.10 6.50 -18.25
C SER A 38 -3.52 6.26 -16.87
N LEU A 39 -3.20 7.33 -16.15
CA LEU A 39 -2.65 7.27 -14.80
C LEU A 39 -3.66 6.72 -13.80
N GLU A 40 -4.94 7.10 -13.91
CA GLU A 40 -6.02 6.56 -13.08
C GLU A 40 -6.22 5.05 -13.32
N LYS A 41 -6.23 4.62 -14.58
CA LYS A 41 -6.31 3.19 -14.93
C LYS A 41 -5.12 2.41 -14.39
N ALA A 42 -3.91 2.94 -14.54
CA ALA A 42 -2.70 2.34 -13.98
C ALA A 42 -2.75 2.30 -12.45
N SER A 43 -3.23 3.37 -11.81
CA SER A 43 -3.40 3.49 -10.36
C SER A 43 -4.24 2.33 -9.81
N LYS A 44 -5.44 2.11 -10.37
CA LYS A 44 -6.35 1.02 -9.94
C LYS A 44 -5.68 -0.36 -10.02
N ILE A 45 -4.89 -0.61 -11.05
CA ILE A 45 -4.16 -1.88 -11.19
C ILE A 45 -3.02 -1.98 -10.17
N VAL A 46 -2.28 -0.88 -9.94
CA VAL A 46 -1.19 -0.83 -8.95
C VAL A 46 -1.71 -0.95 -7.51
N GLN A 47 -2.92 -0.46 -7.22
CA GLN A 47 -3.60 -0.66 -5.94
C GLN A 47 -3.85 -2.14 -5.66
N ILE A 48 -4.33 -2.90 -6.66
CA ILE A 48 -4.51 -4.38 -6.55
C ILE A 48 -3.18 -5.08 -6.22
N LEU A 49 -2.07 -4.53 -6.72
CA LEU A 49 -0.72 -5.02 -6.43
C LEU A 49 -0.17 -4.55 -5.08
N ALA A 50 -0.96 -3.85 -4.26
CA ALA A 50 -0.55 -3.23 -3.01
C ALA A 50 0.75 -2.42 -3.15
N GLY A 51 0.81 -1.62 -4.21
CA GLY A 51 1.95 -0.75 -4.51
C GLY A 51 1.52 0.69 -4.78
N ARG A 52 2.46 1.48 -5.27
CA ARG A 52 2.25 2.89 -5.60
C ARG A 52 2.97 3.34 -6.86
N ILE A 53 2.53 4.47 -7.37
CA ILE A 53 3.13 5.22 -8.46
C ILE A 53 3.64 6.54 -7.89
N GLU A 54 4.88 6.89 -8.21
CA GLU A 54 5.49 8.18 -7.85
C GLU A 54 5.92 8.91 -9.12
N GLU A 55 5.62 10.21 -9.19
CA GLU A 55 6.27 11.09 -10.15
C GLU A 55 7.71 11.36 -9.71
N THR A 56 8.62 11.33 -10.67
CA THR A 56 10.03 11.62 -10.48
C THR A 56 10.44 12.70 -11.49
N ALA A 57 11.62 13.30 -11.29
CA ALA A 57 12.16 14.25 -12.26
C ALA A 57 12.41 13.63 -13.65
N GLU A 58 12.55 12.30 -13.74
CA GLU A 58 12.88 11.57 -14.97
C GLU A 58 11.67 10.84 -15.59
N GLY A 59 10.46 10.96 -15.02
CA GLY A 59 9.27 10.21 -15.47
C GLY A 59 8.50 9.61 -14.29
N LEU A 60 8.01 8.37 -14.42
CA LEU A 60 7.28 7.69 -13.35
C LEU A 60 8.09 6.56 -12.72
N ARG A 61 7.84 6.30 -11.45
CA ARG A 61 8.35 5.13 -10.72
C ARG A 61 7.19 4.31 -10.17
N LEU A 62 7.17 3.02 -10.50
CA LEU A 62 6.31 2.04 -9.83
C LEU A 62 7.09 1.42 -8.67
N ILE A 63 6.47 1.41 -7.49
CA ILE A 63 7.01 0.75 -6.30
C ILE A 63 6.02 -0.32 -5.88
N LEU A 64 6.42 -1.58 -6.01
CA LEU A 64 5.54 -2.73 -5.89
C LEU A 64 6.18 -3.78 -4.98
N PRO A 65 5.41 -4.64 -4.32
CA PRO A 65 5.96 -5.86 -3.74
C PRO A 65 6.54 -6.77 -4.83
N SER A 66 7.63 -7.47 -4.54
CA SER A 66 8.18 -8.47 -5.45
C SER A 66 7.41 -9.79 -5.44
N SER A 67 6.55 -9.99 -4.42
CA SER A 67 5.68 -11.15 -4.27
C SER A 67 4.42 -10.74 -3.52
N LEU A 68 3.26 -11.15 -4.05
CA LEU A 68 1.97 -10.97 -3.35
C LEU A 68 1.65 -12.11 -2.37
N SER A 69 2.43 -13.19 -2.37
CA SER A 69 2.29 -14.29 -1.40
C SER A 69 3.24 -14.12 -0.21
N ARG A 70 4.28 -13.30 -0.36
CA ARG A 70 5.27 -13.00 0.68
C ARG A 70 5.61 -11.51 0.66
N LEU A 71 4.93 -10.76 1.50
CA LEU A 71 4.93 -9.30 1.52
C LEU A 71 5.84 -8.76 2.62
N ARG A 72 6.70 -7.80 2.27
CA ARG A 72 7.26 -6.90 3.28
C ARG A 72 6.17 -5.93 3.70
N ALA A 73 5.76 -6.01 4.96
CA ALA A 73 4.62 -5.30 5.51
C ALA A 73 5.04 -4.32 6.60
N VAL A 74 4.18 -3.33 6.84
CA VAL A 74 4.23 -2.39 7.96
C VAL A 74 3.09 -2.72 8.90
N PRO A 75 3.32 -3.50 9.97
CA PRO A 75 2.29 -3.79 10.93
C PRO A 75 2.07 -2.58 11.85
N PHE A 76 0.83 -2.31 12.20
CA PHE A 76 0.44 -1.25 13.12
C PHE A 76 -0.73 -1.70 13.98
N VAL A 77 -0.83 -1.14 15.18
CA VAL A 77 -1.93 -1.44 16.11
C VAL A 77 -2.88 -0.26 16.16
N ARG A 78 -4.17 -0.57 16.18
CA ARG A 78 -5.24 0.40 16.34
C ARG A 78 -6.39 -0.25 17.09
N ASN A 79 -6.89 0.41 18.14
CA ASN A 79 -8.01 -0.08 18.95
C ASN A 79 -7.78 -1.53 19.45
N GLY A 80 -6.52 -1.87 19.77
CA GLY A 80 -6.12 -3.21 20.24
C GLY A 80 -6.03 -4.29 19.15
N LEU A 81 -6.32 -4.00 17.89
CA LEU A 81 -6.18 -4.92 16.76
C LEU A 81 -4.91 -4.61 15.96
N THR A 82 -4.31 -5.66 15.38
CA THR A 82 -3.13 -5.50 14.51
C THR A 82 -3.57 -5.54 13.04
N TYR A 83 -3.17 -4.51 12.32
CA TYR A 83 -3.34 -4.36 10.87
C TYR A 83 -1.97 -4.29 10.22
N ALA A 84 -1.93 -4.45 8.89
CA ALA A 84 -0.72 -4.23 8.13
C ALA A 84 -1.03 -3.72 6.73
N VAL A 85 -0.17 -2.83 6.25
CA VAL A 85 -0.13 -2.38 4.86
C VAL A 85 1.15 -2.87 4.19
N SER A 86 1.17 -2.90 2.86
CA SER A 86 2.40 -3.17 2.12
C SER A 86 3.43 -2.07 2.38
N TRP A 87 4.71 -2.44 2.54
CA TRP A 87 5.82 -1.49 2.57
C TRP A 87 5.87 -0.63 1.31
N ALA A 88 5.48 -1.21 0.16
CA ALA A 88 5.44 -0.49 -1.11
C ALA A 88 4.38 0.63 -1.12
N GLN A 89 3.41 0.63 -0.21
CA GLN A 89 2.44 1.72 -0.06
C GLN A 89 2.83 2.72 1.04
N PHE A 90 3.67 2.32 1.99
CA PHE A 90 4.04 3.18 3.11
C PHE A 90 5.01 4.29 2.71
N ILE A 91 4.72 5.52 3.14
CA ILE A 91 5.58 6.69 2.96
C ILE A 91 6.28 7.02 4.28
N ARG A 92 5.50 7.31 5.33
CA ARG A 92 6.04 7.71 6.64
C ARG A 92 4.99 7.62 7.75
N ALA A 93 5.46 7.62 9.00
CA ALA A 93 4.64 7.75 10.19
C ALA A 93 5.01 9.04 10.92
N GLU A 94 4.00 9.84 11.30
CA GLU A 94 4.17 11.12 11.98
C GLU A 94 3.46 11.08 13.33
N THR A 95 4.07 11.64 14.38
CA THR A 95 3.41 11.78 15.68
C THR A 95 2.31 12.83 15.60
N VAL A 96 1.10 12.46 16.01
CA VAL A 96 -0.03 13.39 16.10
C VAL A 96 0.10 14.19 17.39
N LYS A 97 0.15 15.52 17.28
CA LYS A 97 0.15 16.42 18.45
C LYS A 97 -1.29 16.81 18.80
N GLY A 98 -1.74 16.43 20.00
CA GLY A 98 -2.88 17.08 20.65
C GLY A 98 -4.29 16.63 20.23
N ALA A 99 -4.52 15.37 19.87
CA ALA A 99 -5.87 14.89 19.63
C ALA A 99 -6.15 13.59 20.39
N GLU A 100 -7.01 13.67 21.42
CA GLU A 100 -7.59 12.52 22.13
C GLU A 100 -8.56 11.72 21.24
N SER A 101 -8.90 12.24 20.05
CA SER A 101 -9.65 11.57 18.98
C SER A 101 -8.85 11.63 17.66
N GLY A 102 -8.47 10.49 17.11
CA GLY A 102 -7.99 10.45 15.72
C GLY A 102 -9.19 10.75 14.81
N PRO A 103 -9.01 11.50 13.71
CA PRO A 103 -10.10 11.75 12.77
C PRO A 103 -10.52 10.43 12.11
N ASP A 104 -11.74 10.42 11.57
CA ASP A 104 -12.24 9.29 10.80
C ASP A 104 -11.37 9.05 9.57
N ASP A 105 -11.00 7.80 9.36
CA ASP A 105 -10.29 7.35 8.16
C ASP A 105 -10.96 6.09 7.58
N LEU A 106 -10.29 5.45 6.62
CA LEU A 106 -10.78 4.26 5.95
C LEU A 106 -11.14 3.11 6.90
N LEU A 107 -10.48 3.02 8.07
CA LEU A 107 -10.74 1.99 9.08
C LEU A 107 -11.80 2.42 10.11
N GLY A 108 -12.49 3.55 9.85
CA GLY A 108 -13.52 4.13 10.72
C GLY A 108 -12.96 5.14 11.70
N SER A 109 -13.63 5.30 12.84
CA SER A 109 -13.21 6.21 13.92
C SER A 109 -12.17 5.55 14.83
N THR A 110 -11.30 6.36 15.44
CA THR A 110 -10.36 5.89 16.46
C THR A 110 -10.17 6.94 17.55
N GLN A 111 -9.99 6.49 18.80
CA GLN A 111 -9.64 7.37 19.91
C GLN A 111 -8.19 7.13 20.33
N GLY A 112 -7.51 8.18 20.81
CA GLY A 112 -6.16 8.06 21.35
C GLY A 112 -5.05 7.73 20.35
N ALA A 113 -5.30 7.87 19.04
CA ALA A 113 -4.28 7.62 18.01
C ALA A 113 -3.06 8.53 18.20
N ARG A 114 -1.88 7.93 18.19
CA ARG A 114 -0.60 8.62 18.43
C ARG A 114 0.16 8.90 17.14
N LEU A 115 -0.15 8.15 16.09
CA LEU A 115 0.53 8.18 14.81
C LEU A 115 -0.45 8.41 13.67
N CYS A 116 -0.03 9.22 12.70
CA CYS A 116 -0.63 9.31 11.37
C CYS A 116 0.32 8.63 10.38
N LEU A 117 -0.13 7.54 9.78
CA LEU A 117 0.56 6.81 8.74
C LEU A 117 0.17 7.43 7.40
N ARG A 118 1.13 8.01 6.70
CA ARG A 118 0.98 8.51 5.33
C ARG A 118 1.32 7.37 4.37
N LEU A 119 0.36 7.04 3.53
CA LEU A 119 0.44 5.99 2.54
C LEU A 119 0.16 6.58 1.16
N ARG A 120 0.61 5.86 0.13
CA ARG A 120 0.12 6.04 -1.24
C ARG A 120 -0.25 4.69 -1.83
N SER A 121 -1.43 4.61 -2.43
CA SER A 121 -1.96 3.39 -3.04
C SER A 121 -2.32 3.69 -4.49
N GLY A 122 -1.58 3.11 -5.43
CA GLY A 122 -1.57 3.65 -6.78
C GLY A 122 -1.03 5.09 -6.75
N VAL A 123 -1.82 6.07 -7.17
CA VAL A 123 -1.47 7.51 -7.01
C VAL A 123 -2.10 8.17 -5.78
N ASP A 124 -3.07 7.52 -5.14
CA ASP A 124 -3.89 8.15 -4.11
C ASP A 124 -3.18 8.18 -2.77
N GLU A 125 -3.16 9.35 -2.14
CA GLU A 125 -2.63 9.51 -0.79
C GLU A 125 -3.69 9.18 0.25
N VAL A 126 -3.32 8.33 1.21
CA VAL A 126 -4.20 7.89 2.29
C VAL A 126 -3.52 8.15 3.63
N ALA A 127 -4.30 8.64 4.59
CA ALA A 127 -3.89 8.74 5.98
C ALA A 127 -4.59 7.66 6.81
N LEU A 128 -3.83 6.87 7.55
CA LEU A 128 -4.37 5.95 8.56
C LEU A 128 -3.89 6.36 9.95
N TYR A 129 -4.75 6.25 10.95
CA TYR A 129 -4.44 6.57 12.33
C TYR A 129 -4.23 5.30 13.15
N ALA A 130 -3.16 5.31 13.95
CA ALA A 130 -2.69 4.15 14.71
C ALA A 130 -2.15 4.53 16.08
N ASP A 131 -2.14 3.57 16.99
CA ASP A 131 -1.58 3.69 18.35
C ASP A 131 -0.06 3.47 18.33
N GLU A 132 0.39 2.47 17.57
CA GLU A 132 1.79 2.11 17.38
C GLU A 132 2.06 1.53 15.99
N VAL A 133 3.31 1.66 15.52
CA VAL A 133 3.84 0.92 14.38
C VAL A 133 4.85 -0.11 14.90
N ARG A 134 4.68 -1.36 14.50
CA ARG A 134 5.59 -2.46 14.85
C ARG A 134 6.74 -2.57 13.85
N PRO A 135 7.83 -3.27 14.20
CA PRO A 135 8.92 -3.50 13.27
C PRO A 135 8.45 -4.10 11.94
N PHE A 136 9.01 -3.61 10.83
CA PHE A 136 8.64 -4.10 9.51
C PHE A 136 9.07 -5.55 9.36
N GLU A 137 8.20 -6.35 8.76
CA GLU A 137 8.38 -7.79 8.69
C GLU A 137 8.00 -8.32 7.31
N VAL A 138 8.64 -9.41 6.90
CA VAL A 138 8.21 -10.20 5.76
C VAL A 138 7.19 -11.24 6.21
N MET A 139 5.95 -11.11 5.75
CA MET A 139 4.83 -11.97 6.13
C MET A 139 4.29 -12.76 4.94
N ASN A 140 3.77 -13.95 5.19
CA ASN A 140 3.02 -14.70 4.19
C ASN A 140 1.61 -14.10 4.05
N ALA A 141 1.14 -13.94 2.83
CA ALA A 141 -0.12 -13.30 2.53
C ALA A 141 -1.15 -14.30 2.00
N PHE A 142 -2.36 -14.24 2.56
CA PHE A 142 -3.48 -15.08 2.18
C PHE A 142 -4.67 -14.17 1.86
N LEU A 143 -5.11 -14.19 0.60
CA LEU A 143 -6.29 -13.44 0.17
C LEU A 143 -7.54 -14.02 0.82
N LEU A 144 -8.51 -13.15 1.10
CA LEU A 144 -9.81 -13.61 1.57
C LEU A 144 -10.51 -14.43 0.47
N PRO A 145 -11.09 -15.60 0.79
CA PRO A 145 -11.94 -16.32 -0.13
C PRO A 145 -13.16 -15.47 -0.52
N PRO A 146 -13.71 -15.58 -1.74
CA PRO A 146 -14.88 -14.82 -2.18
C PRO A 146 -16.15 -15.00 -1.34
N ALA A 147 -16.22 -16.08 -0.56
CA ALA A 147 -17.34 -16.38 0.33
C ALA A 147 -17.29 -15.62 1.67
N VAL A 148 -16.18 -14.94 1.98
CA VAL A 148 -16.01 -14.18 3.22
C VAL A 148 -16.38 -12.72 2.95
N GLU A 149 -17.44 -12.24 3.61
CA GLU A 149 -17.76 -10.82 3.60
C GLU A 149 -16.72 -10.02 4.38
N ALA A 150 -16.15 -9.01 3.74
CA ALA A 150 -15.20 -8.10 4.35
C ALA A 150 -15.32 -6.70 3.74
N PRO A 151 -14.90 -5.65 4.48
CA PRO A 151 -14.78 -4.31 3.92
C PRO A 151 -13.85 -4.30 2.70
N GLU A 152 -14.12 -3.42 1.73
CA GLU A 152 -13.36 -3.34 0.46
C GLU A 152 -11.86 -3.08 0.64
N TRP A 153 -11.48 -2.47 1.76
CA TRP A 153 -10.09 -2.20 2.12
C TRP A 153 -9.34 -3.41 2.71
N VAL A 154 -10.02 -4.54 2.94
CA VAL A 154 -9.41 -5.79 3.40
C VAL A 154 -9.10 -6.68 2.21
N ALA A 155 -7.82 -6.91 1.94
CA ALA A 155 -7.40 -7.86 0.91
C ALA A 155 -7.32 -9.30 1.43
N GLY A 156 -7.05 -9.49 2.72
CA GLY A 156 -6.57 -10.76 3.22
C GLY A 156 -6.11 -10.73 4.67
N VAL A 157 -5.38 -11.77 5.02
CA VAL A 157 -4.62 -11.86 6.27
C VAL A 157 -3.14 -12.07 5.98
N LEU A 158 -2.29 -11.49 6.81
CA LEU A 158 -0.85 -11.70 6.82
C LEU A 158 -0.47 -12.55 8.03
N VAL A 159 0.44 -13.50 7.83
CA VAL A 159 0.97 -14.35 8.89
C VAL A 159 2.48 -14.23 8.90
N GLY A 160 3.02 -13.65 9.97
CA GLY A 160 4.45 -13.44 10.18
C GLY A 160 5.06 -14.45 11.17
N ALA A 161 6.08 -14.00 11.90
CA ALA A 161 6.74 -14.72 12.96
C ALA A 161 5.85 -14.86 14.20
N VAL A 162 4.96 -13.90 14.44
CA VAL A 162 3.89 -14.03 15.43
C VAL A 162 2.76 -14.86 14.81
N THR A 163 2.25 -15.82 15.57
CA THR A 163 1.24 -16.78 15.10
C THR A 163 -0.14 -16.17 14.86
N GLU A 164 -0.40 -14.97 15.40
CA GLU A 164 -1.67 -14.27 15.23
C GLU A 164 -1.75 -13.66 13.82
N PRO A 165 -2.81 -13.97 13.04
CA PRO A 165 -3.03 -13.34 11.75
C PRO A 165 -3.26 -11.84 11.89
N VAL A 166 -2.67 -11.08 10.98
CA VAL A 166 -2.78 -9.62 10.89
C VAL A 166 -3.70 -9.26 9.73
N ILE A 167 -4.59 -8.29 9.90
CA ILE A 167 -5.52 -7.87 8.85
C ILE A 167 -4.74 -7.12 7.77
N TRP A 168 -4.78 -7.62 6.52
CA TRP A 168 -4.11 -6.97 5.39
C TRP A 168 -4.98 -5.86 4.82
N VAL A 169 -4.54 -4.62 5.02
CA VAL A 169 -5.17 -3.42 4.49
C VAL A 169 -4.56 -3.09 3.13
N VAL A 170 -5.41 -2.96 2.12
CA VAL A 170 -5.08 -2.37 0.82
C VAL A 170 -5.98 -1.16 0.64
N PRO A 171 -5.49 0.06 0.87
CA PRO A 171 -6.31 1.25 0.69
C PRO A 171 -6.71 1.38 -0.78
N ALA A 172 -8.00 1.33 -1.06
CA ALA A 172 -8.55 1.69 -2.36
C ALA A 172 -9.24 3.05 -2.21
N SER A 173 -9.08 3.91 -3.21
CA SER A 173 -9.94 5.09 -3.34
C SER A 173 -11.32 4.65 -3.84
N SER A 174 -12.36 5.08 -3.13
CA SER A 174 -13.77 4.95 -3.53
C SER A 174 -14.11 5.85 -4.71
#